data_AF-A0A7L0AIY0-F1
#
_entry.id   AF-A0A7L0AIY0-F1
#
_cell.length_a   1.000
_cell.length_b   1.000
_cell.length_c   1.000
_cell.angle_alpha   90.00
_cell.angle_beta   90.00
_cell.angle_gamma   90.00
#
_symmetry.space_group_name_H-M   'P 1'
#
loop_
_entity.id
_entity.type
_entity.pdbx_description
1 polymer ?
#
loop_
_entity_poly.entity_id
_entity_poly.type
_entity_poly.pdbx_seq_one_letter_code
_entity_poly.pdbx_strand_id
1 'polypeptide(L)'
;QRLKDEIAEVTNEIENLGSTEERKNMQRNKQVAMGRKKFNMDPKKGIQFLIENDLLKNTCEDIAQFLYKGEGLNKTAIGDYLGERDEFNIQVLHAFVELHEFTDLNLVQALRQFLWSFRLPGEAQKIDRMMEAFAQRYCQCNP
;
A
#
# COMPACT_ATOMS: atom_id res chain seq x y z
N GLN A 1 -29.82 -44.91 -5.67
CA GLN A 1 -28.54 -45.11 -4.96
C GLN A 1 -27.42 -44.31 -5.60
N ARG A 2 -26.97 -44.63 -6.82
CA ARG A 2 -25.89 -43.90 -7.53
C ARG A 2 -25.98 -42.37 -7.50
N LEU A 3 -27.14 -41.78 -7.83
CA LEU A 3 -27.32 -40.33 -7.80
C LEU A 3 -27.15 -39.70 -6.40
N LYS A 4 -27.47 -40.43 -5.33
CA LYS A 4 -27.24 -39.95 -3.95
C LYS A 4 -25.75 -40.01 -3.58
N ASP A 5 -25.06 -41.03 -4.07
CA ASP A 5 -23.62 -41.20 -3.83
C ASP A 5 -22.81 -40.13 -4.60
N GLU A 6 -23.18 -39.84 -5.85
CA GLU A 6 -22.60 -38.75 -6.65
C GLU A 6 -22.86 -37.36 -6.02
N ILE A 7 -24.09 -37.10 -5.54
CA ILE A 7 -24.39 -35.83 -4.86
C ILE A 7 -23.54 -35.69 -3.59
N ALA A 8 -23.37 -36.76 -2.81
CA ALA A 8 -22.58 -36.74 -1.59
C ALA A 8 -21.09 -36.48 -1.87
N GLU A 9 -20.56 -37.06 -2.95
CA GLU A 9 -19.19 -36.84 -3.41
C GLU A 9 -18.96 -35.38 -3.84
N VAL A 10 -19.86 -34.83 -4.65
CA VAL A 10 -19.79 -33.42 -5.09
C VAL A 10 -19.91 -32.45 -3.90
N THR A 11 -20.79 -32.72 -2.93
CA THR A 11 -20.86 -31.88 -1.71
C THR A 11 -19.58 -31.92 -0.88
N ASN A 12 -18.96 -33.09 -0.74
CA ASN A 12 -17.69 -33.22 -0.02
C ASN A 12 -16.53 -32.52 -0.74
N GLU A 13 -16.50 -32.54 -2.08
CA GLU A 13 -15.50 -31.79 -2.85
C GLU A 13 -15.68 -30.27 -2.69
N ILE A 14 -16.93 -29.77 -2.72
CA ILE A 14 -17.23 -28.34 -2.52
C ILE A 14 -16.81 -27.90 -1.10
N GLU A 15 -17.12 -28.68 -0.06
CA GLU A 15 -16.70 -28.38 1.31
C GLU A 15 -15.17 -28.41 1.49
N ASN A 16 -14.49 -29.35 0.84
CA ASN A 16 -13.02 -29.43 0.87
C ASN A 16 -12.35 -28.26 0.12
N LEU A 17 -12.91 -27.83 -1.01
CA LEU A 17 -12.43 -26.66 -1.73
C LEU A 17 -12.60 -25.38 -0.88
N GLY A 18 -13.78 -25.19 -0.27
CA GLY A 18 -14.03 -24.04 0.62
C GLY A 18 -13.06 -23.99 1.80
N SER A 19 -12.85 -25.11 2.49
CA SER A 19 -11.90 -25.18 3.61
C SER A 19 -10.44 -24.96 3.20
N THR A 20 -10.07 -25.32 1.98
CA THR A 20 -8.72 -25.09 1.44
C THR A 20 -8.50 -23.62 1.09
N GLU A 21 -9.50 -22.95 0.50
CA GLU A 21 -9.44 -21.52 0.20
C GLU A 21 -9.40 -20.67 1.48
N GLU A 22 -10.19 -21.01 2.51
CA GLU A 22 -10.17 -20.33 3.81
C GLU A 22 -8.79 -20.41 4.49
N ARG A 23 -8.15 -21.59 4.46
CA ARG A 23 -6.79 -21.77 5.02
C ARG A 23 -5.75 -20.94 4.26
N LYS A 24 -5.81 -20.92 2.93
CA LYS A 24 -4.93 -20.10 2.08
C LYS A 24 -5.11 -18.61 2.38
N ASN A 25 -6.35 -18.13 2.49
CA ASN A 25 -6.66 -16.75 2.82
C ASN A 25 -6.17 -16.38 4.22
N MET A 26 -6.37 -17.25 5.22
CA MET A 26 -5.88 -16.99 6.57
C MET A 26 -4.34 -16.92 6.62
N GLN A 27 -3.66 -17.77 5.85
CA GLN A 27 -2.20 -17.73 5.73
C GLN A 27 -1.71 -16.45 5.04
N ARG A 28 -2.34 -16.06 3.93
CA ARG A 28 -2.04 -14.80 3.22
C ARG A 28 -2.22 -13.59 4.14
N ASN A 29 -3.34 -13.52 4.86
CA ASN A 29 -3.61 -12.43 5.80
C ASN A 29 -2.58 -12.34 6.92
N LYS A 30 -2.12 -13.48 7.45
CA LYS A 30 -1.03 -13.54 8.44
C LYS A 30 0.28 -13.00 7.87
N GLN A 31 0.63 -13.37 6.64
CA GLN A 31 1.86 -12.87 6.02
C GLN A 31 1.78 -11.38 5.73
N VAL A 32 0.64 -10.86 5.26
CA VAL A 32 0.41 -9.42 5.08
C VAL A 32 0.57 -8.66 6.40
N ALA A 33 -0.06 -9.16 7.47
CA ALA A 33 0.07 -8.55 8.80
C ALA A 33 1.54 -8.54 9.29
N MET A 34 2.30 -9.60 9.01
CA MET A 34 3.73 -9.66 9.33
C MET A 34 4.54 -8.68 8.48
N GLY A 35 4.24 -8.54 7.19
CA GLY A 35 4.87 -7.57 6.29
C GLY A 35 4.64 -6.13 6.73
N ARG A 36 3.41 -5.79 7.14
CA ARG A 36 3.07 -4.48 7.73
C ARG A 36 3.87 -4.19 9.01
N LYS A 37 4.00 -5.19 9.90
CA LYS A 37 4.85 -5.06 11.11
C LYS A 37 6.32 -4.84 10.76
N LYS A 38 6.85 -5.56 9.77
CA LYS A 38 8.22 -5.36 9.27
C LYS A 38 8.40 -3.96 8.69
N PHE A 39 7.44 -3.49 7.89
CA PHE A 39 7.46 -2.12 7.34
C PHE A 39 7.52 -1.07 8.44
N ASN A 40 6.72 -1.23 9.50
CA ASN A 40 6.69 -0.28 10.61
C ASN A 40 8.01 -0.25 11.41
N MET A 41 8.84 -1.30 11.32
CA MET A 41 10.17 -1.34 11.92
C MET A 41 11.26 -0.86 10.96
N ASP A 42 11.20 -1.27 9.69
CA ASP A 42 12.14 -0.96 8.63
C ASP A 42 11.35 -0.95 7.30
N PRO A 43 11.00 0.22 6.76
CA PRO A 43 10.15 0.33 5.58
C PRO A 43 10.68 -0.43 4.38
N LYS A 44 11.99 -0.35 4.13
CA LYS A 44 12.64 -1.02 2.99
C LYS A 44 12.53 -2.54 3.12
N LYS A 45 12.85 -3.10 4.29
CA LYS A 45 12.72 -4.55 4.53
C LYS A 45 11.26 -5.02 4.52
N GLY A 46 10.33 -4.18 4.98
CA GLY A 46 8.90 -4.49 4.92
C GLY A 46 8.38 -4.63 3.50
N ILE A 47 8.70 -3.66 2.63
CA ILE A 47 8.37 -3.72 1.21
C ILE A 47 9.03 -4.93 0.54
N GLN A 48 10.32 -5.14 0.78
CA GLN A 48 11.04 -6.30 0.24
C GLN A 48 10.38 -7.63 0.63
N PHE A 49 10.03 -7.80 1.92
CA PHE A 49 9.34 -9.00 2.38
C PHE A 49 7.99 -9.22 1.69
N LEU A 50 7.22 -8.14 1.49
CA LEU A 50 5.91 -8.23 0.81
C LEU A 50 6.07 -8.63 -0.66
N ILE A 51 7.12 -8.15 -1.33
CA ILE A 51 7.44 -8.51 -2.72
C ILE A 51 7.88 -9.96 -2.82
N GLU A 52 8.83 -10.39 -1.98
CA GLU A 52 9.38 -11.75 -1.97
C GLU A 52 8.34 -12.83 -1.65
N ASN A 53 7.22 -12.47 -1.02
CA ASN A 53 6.12 -13.37 -0.69
C ASN A 53 4.93 -13.25 -1.65
N ASP A 54 5.07 -12.55 -2.79
CA ASP A 54 3.99 -12.32 -3.78
C ASP A 54 2.73 -11.66 -3.17
N LEU A 55 2.94 -10.81 -2.16
CA LEU A 55 1.89 -10.05 -1.47
C LEU A 55 1.77 -8.63 -2.03
N LEU A 56 2.85 -8.13 -2.66
CA LEU A 56 2.94 -6.81 -3.28
C LEU A 56 3.77 -6.92 -4.55
N LYS A 57 3.38 -6.23 -5.62
CA LYS A 57 4.19 -6.18 -6.85
C LYS A 57 5.32 -5.18 -6.69
N ASN A 58 6.45 -5.44 -7.34
CA ASN A 58 7.61 -4.55 -7.34
C ASN A 58 7.47 -3.44 -8.41
N THR A 59 6.44 -2.62 -8.29
CA THR A 59 6.15 -1.47 -9.16
C THR A 59 5.90 -0.26 -8.28
N CYS A 60 6.22 0.93 -8.77
CA CYS A 60 6.06 2.14 -7.96
C CYS A 60 4.58 2.42 -7.67
N GLU A 61 3.67 2.09 -8.60
CA GLU A 61 2.23 2.27 -8.48
C GLU A 61 1.62 1.33 -7.42
N ASP A 62 1.97 0.04 -7.44
CA ASP A 62 1.42 -0.92 -6.46
C ASP A 62 1.92 -0.59 -5.04
N ILE A 63 3.19 -0.19 -4.89
CA ILE A 63 3.76 0.24 -3.61
C ILE A 63 3.11 1.55 -3.15
N ALA A 64 2.97 2.54 -4.02
CA ALA A 64 2.27 3.79 -3.71
C ALA A 64 0.83 3.52 -3.25
N GLN A 65 0.10 2.63 -3.94
CA GLN A 65 -1.26 2.24 -3.57
C GLN A 65 -1.32 1.54 -2.21
N PHE A 66 -0.33 0.70 -1.90
CA PHE A 66 -0.20 0.06 -0.59
C PHE A 66 0.03 1.08 0.52
N LEU A 67 0.94 2.05 0.31
CA LEU A 67 1.22 3.13 1.25
C LEU A 67 0.00 4.04 1.44
N TYR A 68 -0.70 4.38 0.35
CA TYR A 68 -1.88 5.25 0.37
C TYR A 68 -3.05 4.62 1.12
N LYS A 69 -3.28 3.31 0.97
CA LYS A 69 -4.27 2.58 1.78
C LYS A 69 -3.94 2.64 3.27
N GLY A 70 -2.65 2.64 3.63
CA GLY A 70 -2.17 2.91 4.99
C GLY A 70 -2.64 1.93 6.08
N GLU A 71 -3.29 0.82 5.71
CA GLU A 71 -3.97 -0.05 6.66
C GLU A 71 -2.94 -0.80 7.54
N GLY A 72 -2.89 -0.45 8.83
CA GLY A 72 -1.92 -1.03 9.78
C GLY A 72 -0.48 -0.54 9.58
N LEU A 73 -0.27 0.54 8.81
CA LEU A 73 1.03 1.16 8.59
C LEU A 73 1.24 2.37 9.50
N ASN A 74 2.47 2.55 9.96
CA ASN A 74 2.87 3.72 10.71
C ASN A 74 3.09 4.90 9.75
N LYS A 75 2.35 5.99 9.93
CA LYS A 75 2.46 7.20 9.09
C LYS A 75 3.86 7.82 9.08
N THR A 76 4.62 7.67 10.16
CA THR A 76 6.02 8.10 10.20
C THR A 76 6.90 7.24 9.28
N ALA A 77 6.73 5.91 9.32
CA ALA A 77 7.44 4.98 8.45
C ALA A 77 7.10 5.21 6.96
N ILE A 78 5.85 5.57 6.66
CA ILE A 78 5.43 5.99 5.30
C ILE A 78 6.19 7.25 4.88
N GLY A 79 6.20 8.29 5.72
CA GLY A 79 6.90 9.54 5.44
C GLY A 79 8.40 9.32 5.24
N ASP A 80 9.02 8.50 6.10
CA ASP A 80 10.44 8.18 6.00
C ASP A 80 10.78 7.52 4.67
N TYR A 81 9.98 6.53 4.23
CA TYR A 81 10.18 5.81 2.97
C TYR A 81 9.93 6.69 1.73
N LEU A 82 8.84 7.46 1.71
CA LEU A 82 8.54 8.37 0.61
C LEU A 82 9.58 9.50 0.51
N GLY A 83 10.14 9.89 1.65
CA GLY A 83 11.21 10.86 1.73
C GLY A 83 12.60 10.29 1.48
N GLU A 84 12.81 9.05 1.05
CA GLU A 84 14.15 8.54 0.71
C GLU A 84 14.63 9.07 -0.64
N ARG A 85 15.95 9.31 -0.79
CA ARG A 85 16.55 9.90 -2.00
C ARG A 85 16.72 8.93 -3.16
N ASP A 86 16.46 7.66 -2.93
CA ASP A 86 16.65 6.61 -3.93
C ASP A 86 15.66 6.82 -5.08
N GLU A 87 16.11 6.59 -6.32
CA GLU A 87 15.32 6.87 -7.53
C GLU A 87 13.95 6.16 -7.53
N PHE A 88 13.94 4.91 -7.05
CA PHE A 88 12.70 4.14 -6.91
C PHE A 88 11.75 4.74 -5.87
N ASN A 89 12.26 5.24 -4.73
CA ASN A 89 11.45 5.91 -3.72
C ASN A 89 10.86 7.23 -4.24
N ILE A 90 11.61 7.95 -5.08
CA ILE A 90 11.12 9.15 -5.77
C ILE A 90 9.98 8.79 -6.73
N GLN A 91 10.11 7.73 -7.53
CA GLN A 91 9.02 7.26 -8.39
C GLN A 91 7.78 6.86 -7.58
N VAL A 92 7.96 6.17 -6.46
CA VAL A 92 6.85 5.83 -5.53
C VAL A 92 6.21 7.10 -4.96
N LEU A 93 6.98 8.13 -4.61
CA LEU A 93 6.45 9.41 -4.15
C LEU A 93 5.59 10.07 -5.21
N HIS A 94 6.04 10.14 -6.47
CA HIS A 94 5.24 10.70 -7.55
C HIS A 94 3.92 9.93 -7.74
N ALA A 95 3.98 8.60 -7.84
CA ALA A 95 2.77 7.77 -7.92
C ALA A 95 1.85 7.94 -6.70
N PHE A 96 2.41 8.12 -5.50
CA PHE A 96 1.64 8.35 -4.28
C PHE A 96 0.93 9.71 -4.28
N VAL A 97 1.58 10.76 -4.79
CA VAL A 97 0.95 12.08 -4.92
C VAL A 97 -0.13 12.06 -6.00
N GLU A 98 0.06 11.29 -7.09
CA GLU A 98 -0.94 11.13 -8.15
C GLU A 98 -2.26 10.50 -7.67
N LEU A 99 -2.19 9.63 -6.65
CA LEU A 99 -3.38 9.05 -6.00
C LEU A 99 -4.21 10.07 -5.22
N HIS A 100 -3.69 11.28 -4.99
CA HIS A 100 -4.47 12.35 -4.37
C HIS A 100 -5.20 13.18 -5.43
N GLU A 101 -6.52 13.29 -5.26
CA GLU A 101 -7.38 14.14 -6.09
C GLU A 101 -7.40 15.56 -5.51
N PHE A 102 -6.69 16.49 -6.16
CA PHE A 102 -6.61 17.89 -5.74
C PHE A 102 -7.49 18.85 -6.55
N THR A 103 -8.26 18.34 -7.51
CA THR A 103 -9.17 19.15 -8.33
C THR A 103 -10.23 19.80 -7.45
N ASP A 104 -10.54 21.07 -7.72
CA ASP A 104 -11.50 21.90 -6.98
C ASP A 104 -11.19 22.11 -5.48
N LEU A 105 -10.01 21.68 -5.01
CA LEU A 105 -9.53 21.95 -3.65
C LEU A 105 -8.64 23.18 -3.65
N ASN A 106 -8.83 24.07 -2.68
CA ASN A 106 -7.85 25.12 -2.44
C ASN A 106 -6.54 24.53 -1.86
N LEU A 107 -5.46 25.31 -1.93
CA LEU A 107 -4.13 24.89 -1.51
C LEU A 107 -4.10 24.30 -0.08
N VAL A 108 -4.82 24.93 0.86
CA VAL A 108 -4.86 24.49 2.26
C VAL A 108 -5.61 23.16 2.40
N GLN A 109 -6.69 22.96 1.64
CA GLN A 109 -7.43 21.70 1.62
C GLN A 109 -6.61 20.57 1.03
N ALA A 110 -5.97 20.79 -0.12
CA ALA A 110 -5.10 19.81 -0.76
C ALA A 110 -3.92 19.44 0.16
N LEU A 111 -3.29 20.44 0.78
CA LEU A 111 -2.18 20.23 1.71
C LEU A 111 -2.62 19.46 2.96
N ARG A 112 -3.80 19.75 3.51
CA ARG A 112 -4.36 18.98 4.62
C ARG A 112 -4.60 17.53 4.25
N GLN A 113 -5.12 17.25 3.06
CA GLN A 113 -5.32 15.87 2.59
C GLN A 113 -3.98 15.15 2.43
N PHE A 114 -3.01 15.79 1.76
CA PHE A 114 -1.68 15.21 1.55
C PHE A 114 -0.98 14.86 2.87
N LEU A 115 -0.97 15.81 3.82
CA LEU A 115 -0.37 15.61 5.14
C LEU A 115 -1.20 14.70 6.07
N TRP A 116 -2.40 14.30 5.68
CA TRP A 116 -3.17 13.31 6.43
C TRP A 116 -2.68 11.89 6.15
N SER A 117 -2.15 11.62 4.96
CA SER A 117 -1.78 10.28 4.50
C SER A 117 -0.46 9.77 5.09
N PHE A 118 0.42 10.65 5.55
CA PHE A 118 1.71 10.32 6.17
C PHE A 118 2.11 11.38 7.21
N ARG A 119 3.21 11.16 7.92
CA ARG A 119 3.78 12.18 8.81
C ARG A 119 5.05 12.75 8.20
N LEU A 120 5.14 14.08 8.11
CA LEU A 120 6.31 14.75 7.55
C LEU A 120 7.60 14.32 8.29
N PRO A 121 8.65 13.94 7.54
CA PRO A 121 9.96 13.69 8.12
C PRO A 121 10.56 14.95 8.75
N GLY A 122 11.53 14.77 9.64
CA GLY A 122 12.22 15.89 10.30
C GLY A 122 13.32 16.52 9.44
N GLU A 123 13.89 15.79 8.47
CA GLU A 123 14.99 16.31 7.67
C GLU A 123 14.50 17.23 6.55
N ALA A 124 15.06 18.44 6.48
CA ALA A 124 14.66 19.46 5.50
C ALA A 124 14.68 18.96 4.05
N GLN A 125 15.68 18.14 3.67
CA GLN A 125 15.80 17.57 2.32
C GLN A 125 14.69 16.58 1.98
N LYS A 126 14.10 15.89 2.96
CA LYS A 126 12.96 15.01 2.74
C LYS A 126 11.68 15.83 2.58
N ILE A 127 11.49 16.82 3.45
CA ILE A 127 10.36 17.76 3.38
C ILE A 127 10.31 18.44 2.01
N ASP A 128 11.44 19.00 1.56
CA ASP A 128 11.55 19.73 0.29
C ASP A 128 11.07 18.89 -0.89
N ARG A 129 11.54 17.65 -1.02
CA ARG A 129 11.11 16.72 -2.08
C ARG A 129 9.64 16.36 -2.02
N MET A 130 9.10 16.14 -0.83
CA MET A 130 7.67 15.84 -0.67
C MET A 130 6.80 17.04 -1.03
N MET A 131 7.23 18.25 -0.67
CA MET A 131 6.53 19.49 -0.99
C MET A 131 6.65 19.86 -2.47
N GLU A 132 7.78 19.58 -3.11
CA GLU A 132 7.96 19.75 -4.56
C GLU A 132 7.01 18.84 -5.34
N ALA A 133 6.95 17.55 -5.00
CA ALA A 133 6.03 16.61 -5.64
C ALA A 133 4.56 17.01 -5.45
N PHE A 134 4.20 17.46 -4.24
CA PHE A 134 2.88 18.02 -3.96
C PHE A 134 2.55 19.24 -4.82
N ALA A 135 3.47 20.20 -4.90
CA ALA A 135 3.28 21.44 -5.65
C ALA A 135 3.09 21.17 -7.14
N GLN A 136 3.92 20.30 -7.72
CA GLN A 136 3.79 19.87 -9.12
C GLN A 136 2.42 19.27 -9.39
N ARG A 137 1.95 18.34 -8.54
CA ARG A 137 0.62 17.73 -8.70
C ARG A 137 -0.51 18.73 -8.52
N TYR A 138 -0.44 19.60 -7.52
CA TYR A 138 -1.47 20.60 -7.26
C TYR A 138 -1.66 21.55 -8.45
N CYS A 139 -0.57 22.04 -9.04
CA CYS A 139 -0.60 22.88 -10.23
C CYS A 139 -1.14 22.14 -11.47
N GLN A 140 -0.83 20.84 -11.62
CA GLN A 140 -1.40 20.04 -12.71
C GLN A 140 -2.92 19.83 -12.56
N CYS A 141 -3.42 19.67 -11.34
CA CYS A 141 -4.85 19.51 -11.07
C CYS A 141 -5.62 20.84 -11.11
N ASN A 142 -4.94 21.99 -10.92
CA ASN A 142 -5.53 23.33 -10.85
C ASN A 142 -4.70 24.31 -11.72
N PRO A 143 -4.84 24.25 -13.06
CA PRO A 143 -4.12 25.10 -14.00
C PRO A 143 -4.55 26.57 -13.97
#